data_AF-A0A840MN81-F1
#
_entry.id   AF-A0A840MN81-F1
#
_cell.length_a   1.000
_cell.length_b   1.000
_cell.length_c   1.000
_cell.angle_alpha   90.00
_cell.angle_beta   90.00
_cell.angle_gamma   90.00
#
_symmetry.space_group_name_H-M   'P 1'
#
loop_
_entity.id
_entity.type
_entity.pdbx_description
1 polymer ?
#
loop_
_entity_poly.entity_id
_entity_poly.type
_entity_poly.pdbx_seq_one_letter_code
_entity_poly.pdbx_strand_id
1 'polypeptide(L)'
;MKPIKVGLLMMGALLAGCTDASEPTTDEAREREQLEKQLKAIPVAEKRQVLMPDFMPMMGQLQECQGRAVFSVQGGLQWGGYWEGGYKEGFGEKLYMESGTGIDIDNMSIRVVANVPKGILTEILEDERSSLKALIRDTQYEITSVKESIERYERLAKEEPDNPDFPEVTAKFKTELVEKERKLVKQLAAKPEKDWGIPDSLVWNDVRFYLWREGVLFIVEQSFSNSENEPGFSVSNPYFQQLAKRLRYRKPNEIPKEIGLCIPYGFIEDDGTLTYEINTT
;
A
#
# COMPACT_ATOMS: atom_id res chain seq x y z
N MET A 1 -26.62 15.83 -40.43
CA MET A 1 -25.46 15.50 -39.57
C MET A 1 -24.45 14.75 -40.42
N LYS A 2 -23.21 15.24 -40.50
CA LYS A 2 -22.13 14.61 -41.29
C LYS A 2 -21.57 13.39 -40.54
N PRO A 3 -21.28 12.27 -41.20
CA PRO A 3 -20.62 11.14 -40.54
C PRO A 3 -19.12 11.44 -40.37
N ILE A 4 -18.62 11.33 -39.15
CA ILE A 4 -17.18 11.32 -38.87
C ILE A 4 -16.69 9.90 -39.16
N LYS A 5 -15.87 9.75 -40.21
CA LYS A 5 -15.11 8.52 -40.46
C LYS A 5 -13.97 8.45 -39.45
N VAL A 6 -14.07 7.53 -38.49
CA VAL A 6 -12.92 7.14 -37.68
C VAL A 6 -12.20 6.04 -38.45
N GLY A 7 -10.99 6.35 -38.91
CA GLY A 7 -10.11 5.40 -39.58
C GLY A 7 -9.60 4.37 -38.57
N LEU A 8 -9.88 3.11 -38.86
CA LEU A 8 -9.31 1.95 -38.21
C LEU A 8 -7.80 1.91 -38.51
N LEU A 9 -6.95 2.15 -37.51
CA LEU A 9 -5.51 1.93 -37.63
C LEU A 9 -5.21 0.55 -37.05
N MET A 10 -5.10 -0.43 -37.95
CA MET A 10 -4.44 -1.70 -37.66
C MET A 10 -2.93 -1.47 -37.52
N MET A 11 -2.36 -1.94 -36.42
CA MET A 11 -0.97 -2.35 -36.27
C MET A 11 -1.00 -3.41 -35.16
N GLY A 12 -0.67 -4.67 -35.35
CA GLY A 12 0.44 -5.22 -36.13
C GLY A 12 1.37 -5.86 -35.11
N ALA A 13 1.17 -7.16 -34.84
CA ALA A 13 1.97 -7.93 -33.90
C ALA A 13 3.46 -7.96 -34.32
N LEU A 14 4.36 -7.74 -33.36
CA LEU A 14 5.76 -8.14 -33.45
C LEU A 14 6.17 -8.83 -32.14
N LEU A 15 6.42 -10.12 -32.27
CA LEU A 15 7.18 -10.95 -31.34
C LEU A 15 8.66 -10.54 -31.39
N ALA A 16 9.30 -10.39 -30.23
CA ALA A 16 10.60 -10.97 -29.85
C ALA A 16 11.35 -10.09 -28.82
N GLY A 17 11.94 -10.75 -27.82
CA GLY A 17 13.21 -10.34 -27.22
C GLY A 17 13.14 -9.80 -25.78
N CYS A 18 13.57 -10.63 -24.82
CA CYS A 18 14.03 -10.17 -23.52
C CYS A 18 15.32 -9.34 -23.69
N THR A 19 15.37 -8.10 -23.19
CA THR A 19 16.60 -7.42 -22.70
C THR A 19 16.24 -6.12 -21.99
N ASP A 20 16.89 -5.92 -20.82
CA ASP A 20 17.21 -4.67 -20.11
C ASP A 20 16.20 -3.51 -20.10
N ALA A 21 15.76 -3.16 -18.89
CA ALA A 21 15.06 -1.92 -18.57
C ALA A 21 15.94 -0.72 -18.94
N SER A 22 15.84 -0.29 -20.18
CA SER A 22 16.42 0.92 -20.72
C SER A 22 15.51 2.08 -20.36
N GLU A 23 16.11 3.22 -19.99
CA GLU A 23 15.34 4.45 -19.77
C GLU A 23 14.51 4.77 -21.01
N PRO A 24 13.24 5.16 -20.86
CA PRO A 24 12.36 5.41 -22.00
C PRO A 24 12.96 6.47 -22.91
N THR A 25 12.96 6.18 -24.21
CA THR A 25 13.48 7.10 -25.20
C THR A 25 12.69 8.42 -25.17
N THR A 26 13.31 9.52 -25.60
CA THR A 26 12.65 10.84 -25.67
C THR A 26 11.35 10.83 -26.49
N ASP A 27 11.21 9.89 -27.43
CA ASP A 27 10.01 9.74 -28.25
C ASP A 27 8.90 8.97 -27.52
N GLU A 28 9.22 7.91 -26.76
CA GLU A 28 8.25 7.19 -25.92
C GLU A 28 7.74 8.06 -24.76
N ALA A 29 8.62 8.86 -24.15
CA ALA A 29 8.23 9.84 -23.13
C ALA A 29 7.27 10.90 -23.69
N ARG A 30 7.50 11.34 -24.93
CA ARG A 30 6.66 12.34 -25.61
C ARG A 30 5.32 11.75 -26.05
N GLU A 31 5.29 10.50 -26.53
CA GLU A 31 4.05 9.78 -26.81
C GLU A 31 3.22 9.58 -25.56
N ARG A 32 3.85 9.22 -24.43
CA ARG A 32 3.16 9.05 -23.14
C ARG A 32 2.58 10.37 -22.64
N GLU A 33 3.33 11.47 -22.71
CA GLU A 33 2.84 12.81 -22.35
C GLU A 33 1.68 13.26 -23.26
N GLN A 34 1.75 12.95 -24.56
CA GLN A 34 0.71 13.28 -25.51
C GLN A 34 -0.56 12.45 -25.28
N LEU A 35 -0.41 11.16 -24.95
CA LEU A 35 -1.51 10.28 -24.58
C LEU A 35 -2.18 10.74 -23.28
N GLU A 36 -1.40 11.15 -22.26
CA GLU A 36 -1.92 11.71 -21.02
C GLU A 36 -2.71 13.01 -21.24
N LYS A 37 -2.20 13.91 -22.10
CA LYS A 37 -2.91 15.14 -22.48
C LYS A 37 -4.22 14.83 -23.21
N GLN A 38 -4.22 13.85 -24.11
CA GLN A 38 -5.43 13.41 -24.81
C GLN A 38 -6.43 12.78 -23.84
N LEU A 39 -5.99 11.90 -22.94
CA LEU A 39 -6.82 11.29 -21.91
C LEU A 39 -7.45 12.33 -20.97
N LYS A 40 -6.68 13.34 -20.52
CA LYS A 40 -7.22 14.43 -19.69
C LYS A 40 -8.28 15.28 -20.39
N ALA A 41 -8.25 15.36 -21.73
CA ALA A 41 -9.19 16.16 -22.51
C ALA A 41 -10.51 15.43 -22.84
N ILE A 42 -10.58 14.12 -22.69
CA ILE A 42 -11.81 13.34 -22.94
C ILE A 42 -12.79 13.54 -21.77
N PRO A 43 -14.06 13.93 -22.03
CA PRO A 43 -15.07 13.98 -20.99
C PRO A 43 -15.18 12.65 -20.23
N VAL A 44 -15.34 12.68 -18.91
CA VAL A 44 -15.40 11.46 -18.06
C VAL A 44 -16.41 10.44 -18.59
N ALA A 45 -17.54 10.88 -19.14
CA ALA A 45 -18.55 10.01 -19.75
C ALA A 45 -18.06 9.22 -20.99
N GLU A 46 -17.12 9.78 -21.76
CA GLU A 46 -16.55 9.18 -22.97
C GLU A 46 -15.28 8.38 -22.68
N LYS A 47 -14.54 8.73 -21.61
CA LYS A 47 -13.33 8.00 -21.17
C LYS A 47 -13.57 6.52 -20.99
N ARG A 48 -14.76 6.12 -20.54
CA ARG A 48 -15.11 4.70 -20.34
C ARG A 48 -15.06 3.90 -21.63
N GLN A 49 -15.61 4.42 -22.73
CA GLN A 49 -15.61 3.73 -24.03
C GLN A 49 -14.22 3.70 -24.66
N VAL A 50 -13.36 4.68 -24.35
CA VAL A 50 -11.99 4.75 -24.87
C VAL A 50 -11.05 3.84 -24.08
N LEU A 51 -11.17 3.82 -22.75
CA LEU A 51 -10.33 3.00 -21.87
C LEU A 51 -10.78 1.53 -21.83
N MET A 52 -12.05 1.26 -22.12
CA MET A 52 -12.64 -0.07 -22.04
C MET A 52 -13.57 -0.31 -23.26
N PRO A 53 -13.03 -0.30 -24.50
CA PRO A 53 -13.83 -0.37 -25.73
C PRO A 53 -14.65 -1.67 -25.85
N ASP A 54 -14.19 -2.75 -25.21
CA ASP A 54 -14.87 -4.05 -25.16
C ASP A 54 -15.76 -4.23 -23.92
N PHE A 55 -16.04 -3.15 -23.16
CA PHE A 55 -16.97 -3.19 -22.03
C PHE A 55 -18.41 -3.33 -22.54
N MET A 56 -18.82 -4.56 -22.80
CA MET A 56 -20.22 -4.93 -22.88
C MET A 56 -20.51 -6.02 -21.85
N PRO A 57 -21.28 -5.73 -20.79
CA PRO A 57 -21.77 -6.79 -19.92
C PRO A 57 -22.58 -7.77 -20.79
N MET A 58 -22.11 -9.01 -20.93
CA MET A 58 -22.83 -10.03 -21.69
C MET A 58 -24.10 -10.39 -20.91
N MET A 59 -25.24 -9.91 -21.38
CA MET A 59 -26.52 -10.15 -20.71
C MET A 59 -26.77 -11.66 -20.54
N GLY A 60 -27.01 -12.08 -19.29
CA GLY A 60 -27.34 -13.46 -18.95
C GLY A 60 -26.15 -14.34 -18.52
N GLN A 61 -24.91 -13.83 -18.53
CA GLN A 61 -23.76 -14.52 -17.93
C GLN A 61 -23.39 -13.89 -16.59
N LEU A 62 -22.93 -14.72 -15.64
CA LEU A 62 -22.30 -14.23 -14.43
C LEU A 62 -20.99 -13.54 -14.84
N GLN A 63 -20.71 -12.36 -14.30
CA GLN A 63 -19.51 -11.61 -14.64
C GLN A 63 -18.75 -11.22 -13.38
N GLU A 64 -17.49 -10.87 -13.53
CA GLU A 64 -16.67 -10.30 -12.46
C GLU A 64 -15.65 -9.32 -13.06
N CYS A 65 -15.04 -8.47 -12.23
CA CYS A 65 -14.02 -7.52 -12.64
C CYS A 65 -12.76 -7.51 -11.75
N GLN A 66 -11.61 -7.20 -12.36
CA GLN A 66 -10.32 -6.99 -11.69
C GLN A 66 -9.52 -5.90 -12.43
N GLY A 67 -8.97 -4.93 -11.69
CA GLY A 67 -8.45 -3.70 -12.28
C GLY A 67 -9.53 -3.03 -13.12
N ARG A 68 -9.24 -2.77 -14.40
CA ARG A 68 -10.23 -2.28 -15.37
C ARG A 68 -10.81 -3.37 -16.27
N ALA A 69 -10.44 -4.62 -16.09
CA ALA A 69 -10.95 -5.72 -16.91
C ALA A 69 -12.26 -6.27 -16.34
N VAL A 70 -13.17 -6.68 -17.23
CA VAL A 70 -14.37 -7.46 -16.91
C VAL A 70 -14.29 -8.78 -17.65
N PHE A 71 -14.66 -9.86 -16.99
CA PHE A 71 -14.63 -11.20 -17.54
C PHE A 71 -15.88 -11.97 -17.14
N SER A 72 -16.27 -12.95 -17.97
CA SER A 72 -17.35 -13.88 -17.65
C SER A 72 -16.86 -14.94 -16.67
N VAL A 73 -17.71 -15.31 -15.74
CA VAL A 73 -17.48 -16.38 -14.76
C VAL A 73 -18.34 -17.58 -15.13
N GLN A 74 -17.72 -18.76 -15.24
CA GLN A 74 -18.42 -20.02 -15.38
C GLN A 74 -18.48 -20.71 -14.01
N GLY A 75 -19.69 -20.94 -13.48
CA GLY A 75 -19.88 -21.52 -12.15
C GLY A 75 -19.79 -20.46 -11.03
N GLY A 76 -19.41 -20.90 -9.82
CA GLY A 76 -19.15 -20.00 -8.69
C GLY A 76 -17.69 -19.52 -8.69
N LEU A 77 -17.48 -18.23 -8.49
CA LEU A 77 -16.14 -17.66 -8.29
C LEU A 77 -15.90 -17.44 -6.79
N GLN A 78 -14.70 -17.80 -6.35
CA GLN A 78 -14.18 -17.45 -5.05
C GLN A 78 -12.84 -16.75 -5.25
N TRP A 79 -12.74 -15.53 -4.73
CA TRP A 79 -11.49 -14.77 -4.79
C TRP A 79 -10.44 -15.34 -3.84
N GLY A 80 -9.16 -15.30 -4.24
CA GLY A 80 -8.03 -15.55 -3.37
C GLY A 80 -7.97 -14.52 -2.24
N GLY A 81 -7.71 -14.96 -1.00
CA GLY A 81 -7.91 -14.18 0.24
C GLY A 81 -8.95 -14.78 1.19
N TYR A 82 -9.42 -15.99 0.87
CA TYR A 82 -10.23 -16.80 1.77
C TYR A 82 -9.32 -17.53 2.76
N TRP A 83 -9.38 -17.15 4.05
CA TRP A 83 -8.58 -17.78 5.09
C TRP A 83 -9.40 -18.86 5.83
N GLU A 84 -9.07 -20.14 5.63
CA GLU A 84 -9.72 -21.27 6.33
C GLU A 84 -9.15 -21.53 7.73
N GLY A 85 -7.91 -21.11 8.01
CA GLY A 85 -7.19 -21.43 9.25
C GLY A 85 -7.65 -20.68 10.50
N GLY A 86 -8.65 -19.79 10.38
CA GLY A 86 -9.05 -18.90 11.46
C GLY A 86 -8.04 -17.79 11.71
N TYR A 87 -8.55 -16.59 11.96
CA TYR A 87 -7.80 -15.35 12.16
C TYR A 87 -6.85 -15.32 13.38
N LYS A 88 -6.74 -16.42 14.15
CA LYS A 88 -6.09 -16.47 15.47
C LYS A 88 -4.63 -16.92 15.46
N GLU A 89 -4.09 -17.44 14.36
CA GLU A 89 -2.72 -17.99 14.32
C GLU A 89 -1.63 -16.95 13.97
N GLY A 90 -1.97 -15.67 14.00
CA GLY A 90 -1.01 -14.58 13.87
C GLY A 90 -1.53 -13.52 12.90
N PHE A 91 -2.04 -12.43 13.46
CA PHE A 91 -2.39 -11.23 12.69
C PHE A 91 -1.16 -10.51 12.11
N GLY A 92 0.05 -10.94 12.49
CA GLY A 92 1.33 -10.42 12.01
C GLY A 92 1.68 -10.82 10.57
N GLU A 93 2.95 -10.64 10.23
CA GLU A 93 3.65 -10.82 8.94
C GLU A 93 3.09 -11.90 7.99
N LYS A 94 2.48 -12.97 8.50
CA LYS A 94 1.84 -14.04 7.72
C LYS A 94 0.57 -13.62 6.96
N LEU A 95 -0.28 -12.76 7.53
CA LEU A 95 -1.44 -12.21 6.79
C LEU A 95 -0.98 -11.32 5.63
N TYR A 96 0.14 -10.62 5.83
CA TYR A 96 0.76 -9.73 4.85
C TYR A 96 1.55 -10.46 3.76
N MET A 97 2.21 -11.57 4.08
CA MET A 97 3.06 -12.32 3.14
C MET A 97 2.34 -13.47 2.43
N GLU A 98 1.28 -14.05 3.01
CA GLU A 98 0.67 -15.29 2.49
C GLU A 98 -0.81 -15.15 2.11
N SER A 99 -1.44 -14.00 2.33
CA SER A 99 -2.87 -13.86 2.06
C SER A 99 -3.24 -12.64 1.21
N GLY A 100 -3.82 -12.93 0.05
CA GLY A 100 -4.75 -12.03 -0.62
C GLY A 100 -4.35 -11.67 -2.03
N THR A 101 -5.30 -11.85 -2.95
CA THR A 101 -5.27 -11.11 -4.21
C THR A 101 -5.38 -9.62 -3.89
N GLY A 102 -4.46 -8.82 -4.41
CA GLY A 102 -4.34 -7.41 -4.11
C GLY A 102 -4.10 -6.56 -5.35
N ILE A 103 -4.04 -5.25 -5.14
CA ILE A 103 -3.63 -4.30 -6.16
C ILE A 103 -2.64 -3.33 -5.53
N ASP A 104 -1.58 -3.02 -6.26
CA ASP A 104 -0.67 -1.94 -5.91
C ASP A 104 -0.99 -0.73 -6.80
N ILE A 105 -1.10 0.45 -6.21
CA ILE A 105 -1.42 1.71 -6.86
C ILE A 105 -0.37 2.72 -6.40
N ASP A 106 0.51 3.13 -7.32
CA ASP A 106 1.66 3.97 -7.02
C ASP A 106 2.52 3.41 -5.87
N ASN A 107 2.55 4.08 -4.72
CA ASN A 107 3.26 3.67 -3.50
C ASN A 107 2.32 3.10 -2.45
N MET A 108 1.25 2.42 -2.87
CA MET A 108 0.24 1.86 -1.98
C MET A 108 -0.10 0.44 -2.37
N SER A 109 -0.23 -0.42 -1.38
CA SER A 109 -0.69 -1.80 -1.52
C SER A 109 -2.07 -1.92 -0.88
N ILE A 110 -2.99 -2.56 -1.60
CA ILE A 110 -4.30 -2.94 -1.07
C ILE A 110 -4.39 -4.46 -1.09
N ARG A 111 -4.65 -5.04 0.07
CA ARG A 111 -4.86 -6.47 0.28
C ARG A 111 -6.27 -6.71 0.81
N VAL A 112 -6.83 -7.87 0.50
CA VAL A 112 -8.22 -8.21 0.82
C VAL A 112 -8.30 -9.56 1.49
N VAL A 113 -9.03 -9.61 2.60
CA VAL A 113 -9.26 -10.82 3.40
C VAL A 113 -10.77 -10.98 3.61
N ALA A 114 -11.31 -12.14 3.23
CA ALA A 114 -12.72 -12.45 3.37
C ALA A 114 -13.02 -13.32 4.61
N ASN A 115 -14.30 -13.38 5.00
CA ASN A 115 -14.82 -14.09 6.19
C ASN A 115 -14.25 -13.62 7.54
N VAL A 116 -14.00 -12.32 7.63
CA VAL A 116 -13.43 -11.71 8.82
C VAL A 116 -14.56 -11.23 9.75
N PRO A 117 -14.56 -11.59 11.05
CA PRO A 117 -15.58 -11.14 11.99
C PRO A 117 -15.55 -9.62 12.20
N LYS A 118 -16.70 -9.02 12.52
CA LYS A 118 -16.81 -7.56 12.74
C LYS A 118 -15.88 -7.02 13.84
N GLY A 119 -15.60 -7.83 14.86
CA GLY A 119 -14.74 -7.44 16.00
C GLY A 119 -13.27 -7.24 15.65
N ILE A 120 -12.84 -7.59 14.43
CA ILE A 120 -11.42 -7.68 14.06
C ILE A 120 -10.64 -6.38 14.24
N LEU A 121 -11.26 -5.22 14.00
CA LEU A 121 -10.59 -3.93 14.09
C LEU A 121 -10.12 -3.64 15.53
N THR A 122 -10.80 -4.20 16.54
CA THR A 122 -10.37 -4.09 17.94
C THR A 122 -9.11 -4.92 18.18
N GLU A 123 -9.06 -6.14 17.64
CA GLU A 123 -7.88 -7.02 17.74
C GLU A 123 -6.67 -6.42 17.03
N ILE A 124 -6.85 -5.87 15.82
CA ILE A 124 -5.79 -5.16 15.09
C ILE A 124 -5.28 -3.98 15.90
N LEU A 125 -6.17 -3.17 16.47
CA LEU A 125 -5.79 -2.03 17.28
C LEU A 125 -4.98 -2.44 18.52
N GLU A 126 -5.36 -3.53 19.18
CA GLU A 126 -4.63 -4.06 20.33
C GLU A 126 -3.25 -4.58 19.95
N ASP A 127 -3.14 -5.26 18.79
CA ASP A 127 -1.87 -5.76 18.26
C ASP A 127 -0.92 -4.62 17.88
N GLU A 128 -1.42 -3.61 17.16
CA GLU A 128 -0.64 -2.43 16.77
C GLU A 128 -0.14 -1.65 18.00
N ARG A 129 -0.99 -1.49 19.03
CA ARG A 129 -0.58 -0.90 20.32
C ARG A 129 0.47 -1.74 21.05
N SER A 130 0.36 -3.07 20.97
CA SER A 130 1.33 -3.98 21.57
C SER A 130 2.68 -3.93 20.86
N SER A 131 2.66 -3.86 19.53
CA SER A 131 3.85 -3.68 18.68
C SER A 131 4.56 -2.36 18.97
N LEU A 132 3.83 -1.25 19.12
CA LEU A 132 4.43 0.03 19.51
C LEU A 132 5.08 -0.02 20.90
N LYS A 133 4.44 -0.69 21.86
CA LYS A 133 5.02 -0.88 23.21
C LYS A 133 6.30 -1.72 23.17
N ALA A 134 6.34 -2.76 22.34
CA ALA A 134 7.55 -3.56 22.15
C ALA A 134 8.67 -2.71 21.55
N LEU A 135 8.38 -1.95 20.48
CA LEU A 135 9.35 -1.06 19.84
C LEU A 135 9.93 0.00 20.80
N ILE A 136 9.09 0.59 21.67
CA ILE A 136 9.53 1.53 22.70
C ILE A 136 10.48 0.84 23.68
N ARG A 137 10.14 -0.36 24.14
CA ARG A 137 10.97 -1.15 25.07
C ARG A 137 12.32 -1.48 24.46
N ASP A 138 12.34 -1.91 23.20
CA ASP A 138 13.57 -2.26 22.49
C ASP A 138 14.47 -1.03 22.34
N THR A 139 13.88 0.12 21.99
CA THR A 139 14.62 1.40 21.90
C THR A 139 15.20 1.81 23.27
N GLN A 140 14.46 1.61 24.36
CA GLN A 140 14.96 1.86 25.72
C GLN A 140 16.12 0.92 26.11
N TYR A 141 16.04 -0.35 25.71
CA TYR A 141 17.11 -1.32 25.93
C TYR A 141 18.38 -0.93 25.17
N GLU A 142 18.26 -0.55 23.90
CA GLU A 142 19.39 -0.06 23.10
C GLU A 142 20.03 1.19 23.72
N ILE A 143 19.24 2.16 24.18
CA ILE A 143 19.75 3.35 24.89
C ILE A 143 20.55 2.95 26.13
N THR A 144 20.06 1.97 26.90
CA THR A 144 20.75 1.49 28.10
C THR A 144 22.08 0.85 27.74
N SER A 145 22.10 -0.01 26.73
CA SER A 145 23.33 -0.67 26.24
C SER A 145 24.38 0.33 25.70
N VAL A 146 23.94 1.39 25.02
CA VAL A 146 24.84 2.46 24.55
C VAL A 146 25.41 3.26 25.72
N LYS A 147 24.60 3.56 26.75
CA LYS A 147 25.09 4.24 27.97
C LYS A 147 26.15 3.42 28.71
N GLU A 148 25.92 2.12 28.87
CA GLU A 148 26.91 1.20 29.46
C GLU A 148 28.21 1.14 28.64
N SER A 149 28.11 1.23 27.31
CA SER A 149 29.27 1.28 26.42
C SER A 149 30.05 2.58 26.61
N ILE A 150 29.37 3.73 26.67
CA ILE A 150 30.00 5.03 26.97
C ILE A 150 30.74 4.96 28.31
N GLU A 151 30.10 4.50 29.38
CA GLU A 151 30.71 4.39 30.71
C GLU A 151 31.95 3.48 30.72
N ARG A 152 31.91 2.38 29.96
CA ARG A 152 33.04 1.46 29.82
C ARG A 152 34.22 2.14 29.15
N TYR A 153 34.00 2.81 28.02
CA TYR A 153 35.08 3.47 27.27
C TYR A 153 35.63 4.71 27.99
N GLU A 154 34.79 5.45 28.72
CA GLU A 154 35.25 6.54 29.58
C GLU A 154 36.11 6.07 30.76
N ARG A 155 35.89 4.84 31.25
CA ARG A 155 36.74 4.22 32.27
C ARG A 155 38.08 3.80 31.69
N LEU A 156 38.08 3.13 30.54
CA LEU A 156 39.30 2.73 29.83
C LEU A 156 40.15 3.95 29.45
N ALA A 157 39.54 5.05 29.01
CA ALA A 157 40.25 6.29 28.72
C ALA A 157 40.97 6.91 29.94
N LYS A 158 40.50 6.62 31.17
CA LYS A 158 41.19 7.04 32.41
C LYS A 158 42.34 6.11 32.78
N GLU A 159 42.21 4.82 32.48
CA GLU A 159 43.22 3.79 32.74
C GLU A 159 44.36 3.85 31.73
N GLU A 160 44.06 4.22 30.49
CA GLU A 160 44.99 4.29 29.34
C GLU A 160 44.83 5.62 28.58
N PRO A 161 45.33 6.74 29.12
CA PRO A 161 45.08 8.08 28.57
C PRO A 161 45.75 8.33 27.21
N ASP A 162 46.80 7.58 26.88
CA ASP A 162 47.54 7.73 25.63
C ASP A 162 46.89 6.97 24.46
N ASN A 163 45.81 6.22 24.69
CA ASN A 163 45.08 5.50 23.65
C ASN A 163 44.04 6.44 22.97
N PRO A 164 44.26 6.85 21.71
CA PRO A 164 43.39 7.81 21.03
C PRO A 164 42.03 7.21 20.61
N ASP A 165 41.89 5.88 20.60
CA ASP A 165 40.67 5.21 20.13
C ASP A 165 39.51 5.40 21.11
N PHE A 166 39.78 5.45 22.42
CA PHE A 166 38.71 5.54 23.42
C PHE A 166 37.91 6.85 23.34
N PRO A 167 38.53 8.04 23.21
CA PRO A 167 37.80 9.28 22.95
C PRO A 167 36.96 9.23 21.65
N GLU A 168 37.50 8.67 20.56
CA GLU A 168 36.80 8.59 19.28
C GLU A 168 35.56 7.67 19.37
N VAL A 169 35.74 6.46 19.90
CA VAL A 169 34.66 5.48 20.08
C VAL A 169 33.58 6.04 21.02
N THR A 170 33.97 6.70 22.11
CA THR A 170 33.04 7.36 23.03
C THR A 170 32.23 8.46 22.32
N ALA A 171 32.85 9.25 21.44
CA ALA A 171 32.15 10.28 20.68
C ALA A 171 31.12 9.70 19.69
N LYS A 172 31.43 8.55 19.07
CA LYS A 172 30.47 7.82 18.21
C LYS A 172 29.26 7.34 19.00
N PHE A 173 29.48 6.69 20.15
CA PHE A 173 28.36 6.25 21.00
C PHE A 173 27.53 7.41 21.54
N LYS A 174 28.14 8.56 21.87
CA LYS A 174 27.39 9.76 22.27
C LYS A 174 26.49 10.28 21.14
N THR A 175 26.95 10.21 19.90
CA THR A 175 26.15 10.59 18.72
C THR A 175 24.98 9.63 18.53
N GLU A 176 25.25 8.32 18.57
CA GLU A 176 24.22 7.28 18.48
C GLU A 176 23.17 7.41 19.61
N LEU A 177 23.62 7.71 20.83
CA LEU A 177 22.73 7.92 21.97
C LEU A 177 21.73 9.05 21.71
N VAL A 178 22.19 10.19 21.18
CA VAL A 178 21.32 11.34 20.86
C VAL A 178 20.28 10.95 19.81
N GLU A 179 20.66 10.18 18.80
CA GLU A 179 19.73 9.70 17.77
C GLU A 179 18.67 8.75 18.34
N LYS A 180 19.07 7.79 19.17
CA LYS A 180 18.15 6.86 19.82
C LYS A 180 17.23 7.56 20.83
N GLU A 181 17.75 8.50 21.62
CA GLU A 181 16.93 9.31 22.54
C GLU A 181 15.91 10.16 21.78
N ARG A 182 16.31 10.76 20.65
CA ARG A 182 15.38 11.47 19.75
C ARG A 182 14.29 10.54 19.21
N LYS A 183 14.67 9.33 18.76
CA LYS A 183 13.72 8.31 18.28
C LYS A 183 12.73 7.91 19.37
N LEU A 184 13.20 7.67 20.60
CA LEU A 184 12.35 7.33 21.75
C LEU A 184 11.35 8.46 22.05
N VAL A 185 11.79 9.72 22.03
CA VAL A 185 10.88 10.87 22.23
C VAL A 185 9.78 10.91 21.17
N LYS A 186 10.11 10.68 19.90
CA LYS A 186 9.10 10.59 18.83
C LYS A 186 8.09 9.46 19.09
N GLN A 187 8.58 8.27 19.45
CA GLN A 187 7.72 7.10 19.74
C GLN A 187 6.80 7.32 20.93
N LEU A 188 7.29 7.97 22.00
CA LEU A 188 6.48 8.27 23.19
C LEU A 188 5.45 9.37 22.93
N ALA A 189 5.77 10.34 22.06
CA ALA A 189 4.85 11.41 21.66
C ALA A 189 3.82 10.96 20.60
N ALA A 190 3.99 9.76 20.04
CA ALA A 190 3.17 9.20 18.99
C ALA A 190 1.68 9.16 19.37
N LYS A 191 0.85 9.64 18.46
CA LYS A 191 -0.60 9.38 18.46
C LYS A 191 -0.93 8.67 17.15
N PRO A 192 -0.62 7.37 17.07
CA PRO A 192 -0.67 6.61 15.84
C PRO A 192 -2.10 6.43 15.34
N GLU A 193 -3.04 6.29 16.27
CA GLU A 193 -4.47 6.16 15.97
C GLU A 193 -5.04 7.52 15.52
N LYS A 194 -5.74 7.50 14.39
CA LYS A 194 -6.40 8.66 13.80
C LYS A 194 -7.85 8.33 13.47
N ASP A 195 -8.72 9.31 13.61
CA ASP A 195 -10.08 9.24 13.10
C ASP A 195 -10.16 9.98 11.76
N TRP A 196 -10.50 9.25 10.70
CA TRP A 196 -10.74 9.82 9.38
C TRP A 196 -12.23 10.04 9.06
N GLY A 197 -13.12 9.79 10.04
CA GLY A 197 -14.56 9.91 9.91
C GLY A 197 -15.20 8.80 9.07
N ILE A 198 -14.51 7.66 8.91
CA ILE A 198 -14.99 6.52 8.12
C ILE A 198 -15.49 5.44 9.09
N PRO A 199 -16.78 5.05 9.03
CA PRO A 199 -17.32 3.99 9.89
C PRO A 199 -16.60 2.65 9.71
N ASP A 200 -16.59 1.82 10.75
CA ASP A 200 -15.95 0.49 10.78
C ASP A 200 -14.57 0.50 10.08
N SER A 201 -13.71 1.42 10.49
CA SER A 201 -12.35 1.55 9.97
C SER A 201 -11.36 1.85 11.11
N LEU A 202 -10.08 1.61 10.83
CA LEU A 202 -8.97 1.94 11.72
C LEU A 202 -7.85 2.57 10.89
N VAL A 203 -7.25 3.63 11.41
CA VAL A 203 -6.06 4.27 10.81
C VAL A 203 -4.91 4.19 11.80
N TRP A 204 -3.75 3.78 11.31
CA TRP A 204 -2.53 3.68 12.10
C TRP A 204 -1.35 4.39 11.40
N ASN A 205 -0.74 5.34 12.11
CA ASN A 205 0.43 6.12 11.69
C ASN A 205 0.29 6.85 10.32
N ASP A 206 -0.93 7.16 9.89
CA ASP A 206 -1.24 7.78 8.59
C ASP A 206 -0.75 6.99 7.35
N VAL A 207 -0.32 5.73 7.54
CA VAL A 207 0.26 4.85 6.49
C VAL A 207 -0.47 3.53 6.36
N ARG A 208 -1.22 3.13 7.39
CA ARG A 208 -2.05 1.95 7.37
C ARG A 208 -3.50 2.33 7.60
N PHE A 209 -4.36 1.83 6.74
CA PHE A 209 -5.79 1.99 6.83
C PHE A 209 -6.46 0.63 6.68
N TYR A 210 -7.31 0.31 7.64
CA TYR A 210 -8.09 -0.91 7.68
C TYR A 210 -9.56 -0.56 7.53
N LEU A 211 -10.25 -1.25 6.62
CA LEU A 211 -11.67 -1.04 6.37
C LEU A 211 -12.39 -2.38 6.46
N TRP A 212 -13.35 -2.50 7.38
CA TRP A 212 -14.17 -3.69 7.49
C TRP A 212 -15.56 -3.45 6.90
N ARG A 213 -16.01 -4.29 5.97
CA ARG A 213 -17.35 -4.24 5.36
C ARG A 213 -17.85 -5.63 5.04
N GLU A 214 -19.04 -5.98 5.52
CA GLU A 214 -19.75 -7.21 5.10
C GLU A 214 -18.89 -8.49 5.19
N GLY A 215 -18.09 -8.62 6.25
CA GLY A 215 -17.21 -9.78 6.45
C GLY A 215 -15.91 -9.74 5.63
N VAL A 216 -15.60 -8.61 5.00
CA VAL A 216 -14.35 -8.37 4.26
C VAL A 216 -13.52 -7.31 4.98
N LEU A 217 -12.24 -7.57 5.15
CA LEU A 217 -11.25 -6.62 5.62
C LEU A 217 -10.37 -6.20 4.44
N PHE A 218 -10.35 -4.90 4.16
CA PHE A 218 -9.35 -4.29 3.28
C PHE A 218 -8.21 -3.76 4.14
N ILE A 219 -7.00 -4.11 3.76
CA ILE A 219 -5.76 -3.65 4.39
C ILE A 219 -5.06 -2.78 3.35
N VAL A 220 -4.93 -1.50 3.64
CA VAL A 220 -4.34 -0.51 2.74
C VAL A 220 -3.07 0.00 3.41
N GLU A 221 -1.92 -0.21 2.77
CA GLU A 221 -0.63 0.21 3.28
C GLU A 221 0.08 1.11 2.28
N GLN A 222 0.69 2.18 2.76
CA GLN A 222 1.61 2.97 1.97
C GLN A 222 3.00 2.30 1.98
N SER A 223 3.43 1.79 0.83
CA SER A 223 4.78 1.27 0.61
C SER A 223 5.79 2.41 0.59
N PHE A 224 6.85 2.27 1.39
CA PHE A 224 8.02 3.14 1.26
C PHE A 224 9.00 2.47 0.32
N SER A 225 9.27 3.07 -0.84
CA SER A 225 10.47 2.74 -1.59
C SER A 225 11.66 3.06 -0.69
N ASN A 226 12.44 2.03 -0.33
CA ASN A 226 13.74 2.07 0.33
C ASN A 226 14.36 3.48 0.40
N SER A 227 14.02 4.22 1.44
CA SER A 227 14.83 5.33 1.91
C SER A 227 14.88 5.16 3.41
N GLU A 228 16.09 5.26 3.95
CA GLU A 228 16.49 4.92 5.31
C GLU A 228 15.85 5.80 6.41
N ASN A 229 14.67 6.36 6.17
CA ASN A 229 13.91 7.17 7.10
C ASN A 229 12.78 6.37 7.73
N GLU A 230 13.17 5.65 8.78
CA GLU A 230 12.40 5.25 9.97
C GLU A 230 11.02 4.58 9.77
N PRO A 231 10.83 3.31 10.21
CA PRO A 231 9.49 2.82 10.51
C PRO A 231 8.92 3.62 11.68
N GLY A 232 7.87 4.41 11.44
CA GLY A 232 7.00 4.89 12.53
C GLY A 232 6.33 6.23 12.35
N PHE A 233 6.83 7.17 11.54
CA PHE A 233 6.22 8.52 11.45
C PHE A 233 6.47 9.15 10.08
N SER A 234 5.63 8.81 9.09
CA SER A 234 5.69 9.49 7.81
C SER A 234 4.76 10.71 7.77
N VAL A 235 5.07 11.61 6.84
CA VAL A 235 4.16 12.68 6.44
C VAL A 235 2.93 12.04 5.81
N SER A 236 1.75 12.25 6.41
CA SER A 236 0.47 11.87 5.84
C SER A 236 0.43 12.27 4.36
N ASN A 237 0.28 11.29 3.46
CA ASN A 237 0.07 11.58 2.05
C ASN A 237 -1.42 11.89 1.87
N PRO A 238 -1.84 13.15 1.58
CA PRO A 238 -3.25 13.48 1.41
C PRO A 238 -3.90 12.68 0.28
N TYR A 239 -3.11 12.18 -0.67
CA TYR A 239 -3.54 11.28 -1.72
C TYR A 239 -3.89 9.88 -1.18
N PHE A 240 -3.12 9.34 -0.23
CA PHE A 240 -3.40 8.07 0.44
C PHE A 240 -4.76 8.13 1.14
N GLN A 241 -5.00 9.18 1.93
CA GLN A 241 -6.29 9.38 2.60
C GLN A 241 -7.46 9.51 1.60
N GLN A 242 -7.26 10.22 0.48
CA GLN A 242 -8.29 10.38 -0.54
C GLN A 242 -8.60 9.09 -1.30
N LEU A 243 -7.58 8.27 -1.61
CA LEU A 243 -7.80 6.97 -2.25
C LEU A 243 -8.51 6.01 -1.30
N ALA A 244 -8.05 5.93 -0.05
CA ALA A 244 -8.65 5.11 1.00
C ALA A 244 -10.14 5.46 1.25
N LYS A 245 -10.50 6.74 1.19
CA LYS A 245 -11.89 7.21 1.30
C LYS A 245 -12.78 6.82 0.11
N ARG A 246 -12.21 6.60 -1.07
CA ARG A 246 -12.93 6.18 -2.28
C ARG A 246 -13.10 4.67 -2.37
N LEU A 247 -12.37 3.90 -1.57
CA LEU A 247 -12.51 2.45 -1.49
C LEU A 247 -13.88 2.09 -0.90
N ARG A 248 -14.68 1.38 -1.68
CA ARG A 248 -15.97 0.85 -1.25
C ARG A 248 -16.05 -0.65 -1.44
N TYR A 249 -16.84 -1.28 -0.58
CA TYR A 249 -17.25 -2.67 -0.77
C TYR A 249 -18.14 -2.80 -2.00
N ARG A 250 -18.03 -3.95 -2.65
CA ARG A 250 -18.78 -4.37 -3.82
C ARG A 250 -19.08 -5.86 -3.67
N LYS A 251 -20.32 -6.26 -3.95
CA LYS A 251 -20.70 -7.68 -3.85
C LYS A 251 -19.98 -8.50 -4.92
N PRO A 252 -19.72 -9.79 -4.68
CA PRO A 252 -19.27 -10.69 -5.74
C PRO A 252 -20.16 -10.56 -6.97
N ASN A 253 -19.55 -10.52 -8.15
CA ASN A 253 -20.22 -10.39 -9.45
C ASN A 253 -20.95 -9.07 -9.74
N GLU A 254 -20.92 -8.08 -8.83
CA GLU A 254 -21.44 -6.74 -9.12
C GLU A 254 -20.45 -6.00 -10.04
N ILE A 255 -20.83 -5.62 -11.26
CA ILE A 255 -19.95 -4.82 -12.13
C ILE A 255 -20.24 -3.33 -11.93
N PRO A 256 -19.27 -2.52 -11.44
CA PRO A 256 -19.45 -1.09 -11.25
C PRO A 256 -19.80 -0.37 -12.55
N LYS A 257 -20.62 0.68 -12.44
CA LYS A 257 -21.00 1.51 -13.59
C LYS A 257 -20.10 2.73 -13.73
N GLU A 258 -19.36 3.07 -12.69
CA GLU A 258 -18.42 4.17 -12.62
C GLU A 258 -17.06 3.78 -13.23
N ILE A 259 -16.23 4.77 -13.59
CA ILE A 259 -14.83 4.52 -13.97
C ILE A 259 -14.03 4.31 -12.69
N GLY A 260 -13.20 3.27 -12.67
CA GLY A 260 -12.44 2.94 -11.49
C GLY A 260 -11.67 1.64 -11.63
N LEU A 261 -11.19 1.16 -10.49
CA LEU A 261 -10.44 -0.09 -10.34
C LEU A 261 -11.24 -1.07 -9.49
N CYS A 262 -11.52 -2.24 -10.05
CA CYS A 262 -12.05 -3.38 -9.32
C CYS A 262 -10.94 -4.11 -8.57
N ILE A 263 -11.24 -4.43 -7.32
CA ILE A 263 -10.41 -5.25 -6.44
C ILE A 263 -11.34 -6.40 -5.98
N PRO A 264 -10.83 -7.59 -5.59
CA PRO A 264 -11.66 -8.57 -4.90
C PRO A 264 -12.56 -7.92 -3.84
N TYR A 265 -13.88 -8.11 -3.96
CA TYR A 265 -14.91 -7.52 -3.08
C TYR A 265 -14.93 -5.99 -2.98
N GLY A 266 -14.14 -5.27 -3.77
CA GLY A 266 -13.93 -3.84 -3.63
C GLY A 266 -13.96 -3.08 -4.96
N PHE A 267 -14.09 -1.77 -4.86
CA PHE A 267 -13.98 -0.84 -5.98
C PHE A 267 -13.44 0.51 -5.52
N ILE A 268 -12.61 1.13 -6.35
CA ILE A 268 -12.10 2.48 -6.15
C ILE A 268 -12.45 3.31 -7.38
N GLU A 269 -13.30 4.32 -7.19
CA GLU A 269 -13.63 5.27 -8.25
C GLU A 269 -12.43 6.17 -8.59
N ASP A 270 -12.19 6.38 -9.87
CA ASP A 270 -11.09 7.20 -10.37
C ASP A 270 -11.41 7.88 -11.70
N ASP A 271 -10.44 8.63 -12.25
CA ASP A 271 -10.60 9.39 -13.49
C ASP A 271 -10.11 8.65 -14.74
N GLY A 272 -9.77 7.37 -14.60
CA GLY A 272 -9.23 6.53 -15.66
C GLY A 272 -7.70 6.54 -15.78
N THR A 273 -6.99 7.32 -14.96
CA THR A 273 -5.55 7.53 -15.12
C THR A 273 -4.69 6.88 -14.04
N LEU A 274 -5.29 6.31 -12.99
CA LEU A 274 -4.52 5.60 -11.97
C LEU A 274 -3.74 4.44 -12.58
N THR A 275 -2.44 4.44 -12.33
CA THR A 275 -1.54 3.32 -12.67
C THR A 275 -1.63 2.28 -11.57
N TYR A 276 -1.68 1.00 -11.96
CA TYR A 276 -1.83 -0.08 -10.99
C TYR A 276 -1.16 -1.36 -11.47
N GLU A 277 -0.82 -2.21 -10.51
CA GLU A 277 -0.34 -3.57 -10.72
C GLU A 277 -1.22 -4.55 -9.94
N ILE A 278 -1.62 -5.64 -10.58
CA ILE A 278 -2.41 -6.69 -9.93
C ILE A 278 -1.45 -7.71 -9.34
N ASN A 279 -1.55 -7.94 -8.05
CA ASN A 279 -0.75 -8.94 -7.36
C ASN A 279 -1.59 -10.17 -7.03
N THR A 280 -1.13 -11.31 -7.52
CA THR A 280 -1.63 -12.64 -7.14
C THR A 280 -0.47 -13.41 -6.54
N THR A 281 -0.42 -13.50 -5.21
CA THR A 281 0.41 -14.48 -4.48
C THR A 281 -0.27 -15.84 -4.45
#